data_AF-A0A7W1JEJ1-F1
#
_entry.id   AF-A0A7W1JEJ1-F1
#
_cell.length_a   1.000
_cell.length_b   1.000
_cell.length_c   1.000
_cell.angle_alpha   90.00
_cell.angle_beta   90.00
_cell.angle_gamma   90.00
#
_symmetry.space_group_name_H-M   'P 1'
#
loop_
_entity.id
_entity.type
_entity.pdbx_description
1 polymer ?
#
loop_
_entity_poly.entity_id
_entity_poly.type
_entity_poly.pdbx_seq_one_letter_code
_entity_poly.pdbx_strand_id
1 'polypeptide(L)' 'MIELLKQGRRDGYGRPTRAIEDALACGCTDPAAVKYLMRAAQLERPRAEPVDVGELARFVCPQPEMSAYDELLEWRVR' A
#
# COMPACT_ATOMS: atom_id res chain seq x y z
N MET A 1 7.48 -2.42 19.00
CA MET A 1 8.95 -2.37 19.10
C MET A 1 9.56 -3.60 19.80
N ILE A 2 9.07 -4.05 20.97
CA ILE A 2 9.64 -5.23 21.68
C ILE A 2 9.71 -6.49 20.79
N GLU A 3 8.67 -6.75 19.99
CA GLU A 3 8.66 -7.91 19.08
C GLU A 3 9.75 -7.83 17.99
N LEU A 4 10.13 -6.63 17.54
CA LEU A 4 11.23 -6.46 16.58
C LEU A 4 12.58 -6.77 17.22
N LEU A 5 12.76 -6.41 18.50
CA LEU A 5 13.98 -6.74 19.26
C LEU A 5 14.08 -8.25 19.51
N LYS A 6 12.96 -8.91 19.84
CA LYS A 6 12.91 -10.37 19.97
C LYS A 6 13.26 -11.07 18.65
N GLN A 7 12.77 -10.55 17.52
CA GLN A 7 13.08 -11.07 16.19
C GLN A 7 14.57 -10.88 15.86
N GLY A 8 15.11 -9.68 16.08
CA GLY A 8 16.54 -9.38 15.84
C GLY A 8 17.48 -10.21 16.73
N ARG A 9 17.05 -10.57 17.93
CA ARG A 9 17.81 -11.51 18.79
C ARG A 9 17.91 -12.92 18.18
N ARG A 10 16.89 -13.37 17.44
CA ARG A 10 16.86 -14.71 16.84
C ARG A 10 17.61 -14.75 15.50
N ASP A 11 17.39 -13.74 14.66
CA ASP A 11 17.78 -13.78 13.23
C ASP A 11 18.91 -12.79 12.89
N GLY A 12 19.40 -12.04 13.89
CA GLY A 12 20.34 -10.94 13.71
C GLY A 12 19.66 -9.58 13.45
N TYR A 13 20.35 -8.49 13.75
CA TYR A 13 19.78 -7.14 13.71
C TYR A 13 19.88 -6.44 12.35
N GLY A 14 20.62 -6.97 11.36
CA GLY A 14 20.84 -6.28 10.08
C GLY A 14 19.55 -6.00 9.30
N ARG A 15 18.66 -6.98 9.18
CA ARG A 15 17.38 -6.84 8.45
C ARG A 15 16.38 -5.93 9.18
N PRO A 16 16.18 -6.05 10.52
CA PRO A 16 15.39 -5.09 11.28
C PRO A 16 15.91 -3.64 11.18
N THR A 17 17.22 -3.41 11.29
CA THR A 17 17.79 -2.05 11.22
C THR A 17 17.48 -1.38 9.89
N ARG A 18 17.71 -2.07 8.77
CA ARG A 18 17.43 -1.54 7.45
C ARG A 18 15.94 -1.23 7.24
N ALA A 19 15.06 -2.11 7.70
CA ALA A 19 13.61 -1.87 7.62
C ALA A 19 13.13 -0.70 8.49
N ILE A 20 13.82 -0.41 9.61
CA ILE A 20 13.56 0.78 10.43
C ILE A 20 14.00 2.05 9.69
N GLU A 21 15.19 2.04 9.09
CA GLU A 21 15.70 3.15 8.28
C GLU A 21 14.75 3.47 7.11
N ASP A 22 14.28 2.45 6.40
CA ASP A 22 13.32 2.59 5.31
C ASP A 22 11.98 3.17 5.80
N ALA A 23 11.45 2.69 6.94
CA ALA A 23 10.22 3.21 7.52
C ALA A 23 10.35 4.70 7.89
N LEU A 24 11.49 5.07 8.49
CA LEU A 24 11.79 6.45 8.87
C LEU A 24 11.96 7.34 7.63
N ALA A 25 12.57 6.86 6.56
CA ALA A 25 12.67 7.58 5.29
C ALA A 25 11.28 7.86 4.67
N CYS A 26 10.31 6.96 4.89
CA CYS A 26 8.91 7.17 4.54
C CYS A 26 8.12 8.02 5.55
N GLY A 27 8.75 8.53 6.62
CA GLY A 27 8.08 9.29 7.68
C GLY A 27 7.18 8.44 8.59
N CYS A 28 7.35 7.12 8.59
CA CYS A 28 6.53 6.19 9.35
C CYS A 28 7.31 5.61 10.55
N THR A 29 6.69 5.67 11.73
CA THR A 29 7.24 5.13 12.99
C THR A 29 6.48 3.90 13.50
N ASP A 30 5.52 3.41 12.72
CA ASP A 30 4.67 2.28 13.09
C ASP A 30 5.46 0.95 13.03
N PRO A 31 5.51 0.17 14.13
CA PRO A 31 6.08 -1.17 14.12
C PRO A 31 5.47 -2.12 13.06
N ALA A 32 4.22 -1.92 12.63
CA ALA A 32 3.62 -2.72 11.57
C ALA A 32 4.26 -2.43 10.20
N ALA A 33 4.58 -1.17 9.90
CA ALA A 33 5.30 -0.78 8.70
C ALA A 33 6.71 -1.38 8.64
N VAL A 34 7.44 -1.36 9.77
CA VAL A 34 8.75 -2.02 9.86
C VAL A 34 8.63 -3.52 9.60
N LYS A 35 7.64 -4.21 10.20
CA LYS A 35 7.40 -5.64 9.94
C LYS A 35 7.05 -5.91 8.47
N TYR A 36 6.28 -5.03 7.86
CA TYR A 36 5.96 -5.10 6.44
C TYR A 36 7.22 -4.98 5.58
N LEU A 37 8.04 -3.95 5.80
CA LEU A 37 9.29 -3.72 5.06
C LEU A 37 10.29 -4.86 5.24
N MET A 38 10.37 -5.43 6.44
CA MET A 38 11.15 -6.65 6.67
C MET A 38 10.70 -7.80 5.77
N ARG A 39 9.42 -7.91 5.41
CA ARG A 39 8.88 -8.97 4.54
C ARG A 39 8.74 -8.55 3.08
N ALA A 40 8.82 -7.26 2.77
CA ALA A 40 8.51 -6.69 1.46
C ALA A 40 9.36 -7.27 0.32
N ALA A 41 10.64 -7.60 0.57
CA ALA A 41 11.49 -8.28 -0.41
C ALA A 41 11.00 -9.68 -0.80
N GLN A 42 10.09 -10.28 -0.02
CA GLN A 42 9.44 -11.56 -0.31
C GLN A 42 8.03 -11.38 -0.88
N LEU A 43 7.56 -10.12 -1.02
CA LEU A 43 6.23 -9.77 -1.52
C LEU A 43 6.30 -9.30 -2.98
N GLU A 44 7.25 -9.82 -3.77
CA GLU A 44 7.19 -9.67 -5.22
C GLU A 44 5.93 -10.38 -5.72
N ARG A 45 4.88 -9.60 -5.93
CA ARG A 45 3.65 -10.12 -6.51
C ARG A 45 3.96 -10.48 -7.96
N PRO A 46 3.75 -11.74 -8.39
CA PRO A 46 3.89 -12.08 -9.79
C PRO A 46 2.98 -11.17 -10.61
N ARG A 47 3.43 -10.80 -11.81
CA ARG A 47 2.61 -10.04 -12.74
C ARG A 47 1.28 -10.77 -12.89
N ALA A 48 0.19 -10.07 -12.59
CA ALA A 48 -1.14 -10.65 -12.75
C ALA A 48 -1.32 -11.04 -14.22
N GLU A 49 -1.71 -12.28 -14.45
CA GLU A 49 -2.09 -12.71 -15.80
C GLU A 49 -3.29 -11.89 -16.27
N PRO A 50 -3.35 -11.51 -17.54
CA PRO A 50 -4.51 -10.84 -18.08
C PRO A 50 -5.74 -11.73 -17.90
N VAL A 51 -6.76 -11.20 -17.23
CA VAL A 51 -8.04 -11.88 -17.05
C VAL A 51 -8.97 -11.41 -18.17
N ASP A 52 -9.55 -12.35 -18.90
CA ASP A 52 -10.64 -12.04 -19.82
C ASP A 52 -11.87 -11.62 -19.01
N VAL A 53 -12.27 -10.36 -19.17
CA VAL A 53 -13.40 -9.76 -18.47
C VAL A 53 -14.71 -9.93 -19.23
N GLY A 54 -14.69 -10.39 -20.49
CA GLY A 54 -15.88 -10.68 -21.30
C GLY A 54 -16.97 -9.61 -21.19
N GLU A 55 -18.16 -10.03 -20.78
CA GLU A 55 -19.33 -9.15 -20.58
C GLU A 55 -19.12 -8.04 -19.55
N LEU A 56 -18.19 -8.18 -18.60
CA LEU A 56 -17.90 -7.13 -17.61
C LEU A 56 -17.18 -5.92 -18.23
N ALA A 57 -16.58 -6.08 -19.40
CA ALA A 57 -15.99 -4.97 -20.13
C ALA A 57 -16.99 -3.86 -20.45
N ARG A 58 -18.31 -4.15 -20.50
CA ARG A 58 -19.33 -3.12 -20.71
C ARG A 58 -19.49 -2.16 -19.53
N PHE A 59 -19.00 -2.54 -18.35
CA PHE A 59 -19.01 -1.71 -17.15
C PHE A 59 -17.68 -0.96 -16.97
N VAL A 60 -17.10 -0.42 -18.05
CA VAL A 60 -15.99 0.52 -17.91
C VAL A 60 -16.51 1.73 -17.12
N CYS A 61 -15.87 2.01 -15.98
CA CYS A 61 -16.07 3.27 -15.28
C CYS A 61 -15.24 4.34 -16.03
N PRO A 62 -15.86 5.24 -16.81
CA PRO A 62 -15.11 6.32 -17.44
C PRO A 62 -14.41 7.16 -16.37
N GLN A 63 -13.28 7.77 -16.73
CA GLN A 63 -12.64 8.73 -15.84
C GLN A 63 -13.66 9.80 -15.44
N PRO A 64 -13.72 10.17 -14.15
CA PRO A 64 -14.65 11.20 -13.73
C PRO A 64 -14.26 12.52 -14.42
N GLU A 65 -15.22 13.15 -15.07
CA GLU A 65 -15.04 14.46 -15.67
C GLU A 65 -15.11 15.54 -14.59
N MET A 66 -14.32 16.60 -14.71
CA MET A 66 -14.34 17.72 -13.76
C MET A 66 -15.73 18.36 -13.66
N SER A 67 -16.48 18.39 -14.77
CA SER A 67 -17.88 18.85 -14.84
C SER A 67 -18.80 18.11 -13.86
N ALA A 68 -18.60 16.80 -13.67
CA ALA A 68 -19.41 16.02 -12.73
C ALA A 68 -19.13 16.39 -11.26
N TYR A 69 -17.94 16.93 -10.95
CA TYR A 69 -17.63 17.44 -9.61
C TYR A 69 -18.25 18.82 -9.35
N ASP A 70 -18.38 19.66 -10.39
CA ASP A 70 -19.03 20.97 -10.28
C ASP A 70 -20.50 20.81 -9.85
N GLU A 71 -21.19 19.77 -10.36
CA GLU A 71 -22.57 19.43 -9.96
C GLU A 71 -22.70 19.05 -8.47
N LEU A 72 -21.67 18.46 -7.86
CA LEU A 72 -21.67 18.15 -6.42
C LEU A 72 -21.59 19.41 -5.56
N LEU A 73 -20.98 20.48 -6.08
CA LEU A 73 -20.94 21.77 -5.40
C LEU A 73 -22.31 22.45 -5.42
N GLU A 74 -23.04 22.34 -6.55
CA GLU A 74 -24.41 22.85 -6.68
C GLU A 74 -25.40 22.10 -5.78
N TRP A 75 -25.22 20.79 -5.62
CA TRP A 75 -26.07 19.96 -4.74
C TRP A 75 -26.04 20.41 -3.27
N ARG A 76 -24.91 20.96 -2.79
CA ARG A 76 -24.75 21.43 -1.41
C ARG A 76 -25.45 22.76 -1.11
N VAL A 77 -25.92 23.48 -2.14
CA VAL A 77 -26.57 24.79 -2.01
C VAL A 77 -28.11 24.69 -2.04
N ARG A 78 -28.68 23.51 -2.30
CA ARG A 78 -30.11 23.21 -2.12
C ARG A 78 -30.41 22.62 -0.75
#